data_AF-A0A6A7LJQ9-F1
#
_entry.id   AF-A0A6A7LJQ9-F1
#
_cell.length_a   1.000
_cell.length_b   1.000
_cell.length_c   1.000
_cell.angle_alpha   90.00
_cell.angle_beta   90.00
_cell.angle_gamma   90.00
#
_symmetry.space_group_name_H-M   'P 1'
#
loop_
_entity.id
_entity.type
_entity.pdbx_description
1 polymer ?
#
loop_
_entity_poly.entity_id
_entity_poly.type
_entity_poly.pdbx_seq_one_letter_code
_entity_poly.pdbx_strand_id
1 'polypeptide(L)'
;MRRSSSNGSENGNEEETKEIILREVQNVHVNPSEVRQDGCAACHVLFTLVDKMQISESNASDLLSQILFHDPQLNDFFIEMVENIHMKKRKMAIPFVLKNRNAKDRHIESNFKNFLEELSYDIINYGHDLVLRKLMISAIALEIAQNIGIDYHAAIEELYYYMRKNDDRTNALLMEFNDRFYKNIKGNYDLSHS
;
A
#
# COMPACT_ATOMS: atom_id res chain seq x y z
N MET A 1 -14.79 40.71 -23.16
CA MET A 1 -15.25 39.30 -23.11
C MET A 1 -14.44 38.56 -22.05
N ARG A 2 -15.10 37.61 -21.38
CA ARG A 2 -14.82 37.09 -20.03
C ARG A 2 -13.41 36.53 -19.80
N ARG A 3 -12.82 36.89 -18.66
CA ARG A 3 -11.86 36.06 -17.91
C ARG A 3 -12.67 34.92 -17.28
N SER A 4 -12.30 33.68 -17.54
CA SER A 4 -12.82 32.51 -16.84
C SER A 4 -11.81 32.09 -15.79
N SER A 5 -12.16 32.29 -14.53
CA SER A 5 -11.47 31.77 -13.35
C SER A 5 -11.77 30.28 -13.22
N SER A 6 -10.76 29.42 -13.22
CA SER A 6 -10.90 27.98 -12.90
C SER A 6 -10.11 27.52 -11.67
N ASN A 7 -9.37 28.40 -10.99
CA ASN A 7 -8.56 28.01 -9.81
C ASN A 7 -9.34 27.89 -8.48
N GLY A 8 -10.67 28.00 -8.49
CA GLY A 8 -11.48 28.07 -7.26
C GLY A 8 -12.05 26.73 -6.77
N SER A 9 -12.14 25.70 -7.63
CA SER A 9 -12.84 24.46 -7.29
C SER A 9 -11.93 23.33 -6.79
N GLU A 10 -10.66 23.29 -7.20
CA GLU A 10 -9.72 22.24 -6.77
C GLU A 10 -9.30 22.42 -5.30
N ASN A 11 -8.94 23.64 -4.89
CA ASN A 11 -8.56 23.94 -3.50
C ASN A 11 -9.71 23.72 -2.49
N GLY A 12 -10.96 23.84 -2.92
CA GLY A 12 -12.11 23.64 -2.02
C GLY A 12 -12.33 22.17 -1.67
N ASN A 13 -12.04 21.27 -2.61
CA ASN A 13 -12.20 19.83 -2.42
C ASN A 13 -11.05 19.24 -1.59
N GLU A 14 -9.82 19.76 -1.76
CA GLU A 14 -8.65 19.33 -0.98
C GLU A 14 -8.78 19.68 0.51
N GLU A 15 -9.22 20.90 0.83
CA GLU A 15 -9.40 21.33 2.23
C GLU A 15 -10.54 20.55 2.91
N GLU A 16 -11.64 20.29 2.20
CA GLU A 16 -12.73 19.43 2.69
C GLU A 16 -12.24 18.00 2.96
N THR A 17 -11.49 17.42 2.02
CA THR A 17 -10.91 16.07 2.17
C THR A 17 -9.97 16.02 3.39
N LYS A 18 -9.13 17.05 3.56
CA LYS A 18 -8.22 17.18 4.70
C LYS A 18 -8.97 17.23 6.03
N GLU A 19 -10.05 18.01 6.12
CA GLU A 19 -10.89 18.07 7.32
C GLU A 19 -11.52 16.71 7.64
N ILE A 20 -11.98 15.97 6.62
CA ILE A 20 -12.52 14.62 6.81
C ILE A 20 -11.46 13.69 7.38
N ILE A 21 -10.25 13.68 6.79
CA ILE A 21 -9.13 12.84 7.25
C ILE A 21 -8.78 13.19 8.70
N LEU A 22 -8.53 14.47 8.98
CA LEU A 22 -8.15 14.92 10.32
C LEU A 22 -9.19 14.50 11.37
N ARG A 23 -10.48 14.74 11.09
CA ARG A 23 -11.57 14.40 12.00
C ARG A 23 -11.63 12.89 12.24
N GLU A 24 -11.48 12.09 11.19
CA GLU A 24 -11.54 10.64 11.33
C GLU A 24 -10.34 10.08 12.10
N VAL A 25 -9.13 10.59 11.83
CA VAL A 25 -7.93 10.22 12.59
C VAL A 25 -8.09 10.58 14.06
N GLN A 26 -8.64 11.76 14.37
CA GLN A 26 -8.93 12.17 15.76
C GLN A 26 -9.94 11.24 16.44
N ASN A 27 -11.06 10.93 15.75
CA ASN A 27 -12.10 10.05 16.27
C ASN A 27 -11.54 8.67 16.61
N VAL A 28 -10.82 8.06 15.66
CA VAL A 28 -10.22 6.74 15.81
C VAL A 28 -9.10 6.74 16.86
N HIS A 29 -8.31 7.81 16.95
CA HIS A 29 -7.27 7.93 17.98
C HIS A 29 -7.86 7.98 19.39
N VAL A 30 -8.95 8.74 19.59
CA VAL A 30 -9.67 8.85 20.88
C VAL A 30 -10.44 7.57 21.20
N ASN A 31 -11.12 7.00 20.20
CA ASN A 31 -11.92 5.79 20.35
C ASN A 31 -11.50 4.65 19.39
N PRO A 32 -10.41 3.91 19.69
CA PRO A 32 -9.94 2.86 18.80
C PRO A 32 -10.89 1.67 18.58
N SER A 33 -12.01 1.56 19.31
CA SER A 33 -13.01 0.52 19.08
C SER A 33 -13.91 0.79 17.87
N GLU A 34 -13.87 1.99 17.28
CA GLU A 34 -14.52 2.29 15.99
C GLU A 34 -13.95 1.41 14.86
N VAL A 35 -12.67 1.03 14.98
CA VAL A 35 -12.03 0.06 14.07
C VAL A 35 -12.29 -1.34 14.61
N ARG A 36 -12.94 -2.18 13.80
CA ARG A 36 -13.16 -3.61 14.13
C ARG A 36 -11.85 -4.29 14.56
N GLN A 37 -11.94 -5.26 15.46
CA GLN A 37 -10.76 -5.89 16.09
C GLN A 37 -9.77 -6.48 15.07
N ASP A 38 -10.26 -6.96 13.94
CA ASP A 38 -9.56 -7.49 12.77
C ASP A 38 -9.41 -6.47 11.61
N GLY A 39 -10.14 -5.36 11.65
CA GLY A 39 -10.13 -4.35 10.58
C GLY A 39 -8.87 -3.48 10.54
N CYS A 40 -8.52 -2.95 9.37
CA CYS A 40 -7.39 -2.02 9.21
C CYS A 40 -7.80 -0.57 9.56
N ALA A 41 -7.02 0.13 10.40
CA ALA A 41 -7.29 1.51 10.78
C ALA A 41 -7.05 2.49 9.62
N ALA A 42 -6.04 2.23 8.79
CA ALA A 42 -5.82 3.00 7.56
C ALA A 42 -6.99 2.81 6.57
N CYS A 43 -7.44 1.56 6.38
CA CYS A 43 -8.61 1.29 5.53
C CYS A 43 -9.89 1.90 6.09
N HIS A 44 -10.04 2.01 7.41
CA HIS A 44 -11.19 2.69 8.00
C HIS A 44 -11.25 4.17 7.59
N VAL A 45 -10.12 4.89 7.64
CA VAL A 45 -10.05 6.28 7.16
C VAL A 45 -10.29 6.36 5.65
N LEU A 46 -9.70 5.45 4.87
CA LEU A 46 -9.90 5.36 3.43
C LEU A 46 -11.38 5.14 3.05
N PHE A 47 -12.05 4.18 3.69
CA PHE A 47 -13.46 3.89 3.40
C PHE A 47 -14.39 5.00 3.87
N THR A 48 -14.04 5.73 4.94
CA THR A 48 -14.75 6.95 5.30
C THR A 48 -14.66 8.01 4.20
N LEU A 49 -13.53 8.13 3.49
CA LEU A 49 -13.42 9.02 2.33
C LEU A 49 -14.28 8.54 1.16
N VAL A 50 -14.21 7.24 0.84
CA VAL A 50 -15.08 6.62 -0.19
C VAL A 50 -16.55 6.94 0.09
N ASP A 51 -17.01 6.73 1.33
CA ASP A 51 -18.40 6.92 1.72
C ASP A 51 -18.82 8.40 1.72
N LYS A 52 -18.00 9.29 2.28
CA LYS A 52 -18.36 10.71 2.41
C LYS A 52 -18.26 11.47 1.08
N MET A 53 -17.29 11.10 0.24
CA MET A 53 -17.03 11.80 -1.03
C MET A 53 -17.66 11.11 -2.24
N GLN A 54 -18.19 9.89 -2.08
CA GLN A 54 -18.82 9.11 -3.15
C GLN A 54 -17.87 8.89 -4.34
N ILE A 55 -16.60 8.58 -4.04
CA ILE A 55 -15.52 8.32 -5.01
C ILE A 55 -15.09 6.86 -4.97
N SER A 56 -14.37 6.40 -5.99
CA SER A 56 -13.79 5.06 -5.99
C SER A 56 -12.70 4.91 -4.92
N GLU A 57 -12.44 3.68 -4.48
CA GLU A 57 -11.36 3.36 -3.56
C GLU A 57 -9.98 3.80 -4.08
N SER A 58 -9.72 3.61 -5.38
CA SER A 58 -8.49 4.08 -6.03
C SER A 58 -8.34 5.60 -5.91
N ASN A 59 -9.39 6.35 -6.23
CA ASN A 59 -9.34 7.82 -6.15
C ASN A 59 -9.20 8.29 -4.70
N ALA A 60 -9.86 7.62 -3.75
CA ALA A 60 -9.72 7.90 -2.32
C ALA A 60 -8.31 7.62 -1.82
N SER A 61 -7.67 6.56 -2.30
CA SER A 61 -6.30 6.19 -1.96
C SER A 61 -5.31 7.23 -2.47
N ASP A 62 -5.48 7.68 -3.72
CA ASP A 62 -4.65 8.73 -4.32
C ASP A 62 -4.80 10.04 -3.57
N LEU A 63 -6.04 10.46 -3.24
CA LEU A 63 -6.31 11.69 -2.49
C LEU A 63 -5.76 11.64 -1.06
N LEU A 64 -5.97 10.54 -0.35
CA LEU A 64 -5.42 10.33 0.99
C LEU A 64 -3.89 10.43 0.96
N SER A 65 -3.25 9.76 0.00
CA SER A 65 -1.79 9.80 -0.15
C SER A 65 -1.28 11.20 -0.46
N GLN A 66 -1.95 11.93 -1.35
CA GLN A 66 -1.59 13.30 -1.70
C GLN A 66 -1.70 14.24 -0.49
N ILE A 67 -2.79 14.19 0.27
CA ILE A 67 -2.97 15.08 1.43
C ILE A 67 -1.97 14.79 2.54
N LEU A 68 -1.74 13.52 2.86
CA LEU A 68 -0.74 13.14 3.85
C LEU A 68 0.67 13.54 3.41
N PHE A 69 0.97 13.51 2.11
CA PHE A 69 2.24 14.01 1.60
C PHE A 69 2.42 15.52 1.79
N HIS A 70 1.38 16.32 1.58
CA HIS A 70 1.44 17.78 1.68
C HIS A 70 1.25 18.33 3.11
N ASP A 71 0.70 17.54 4.04
CA ASP A 71 0.59 17.89 5.46
C ASP A 71 1.37 16.91 6.36
N PRO A 72 2.65 17.19 6.65
CA PRO A 72 3.49 16.33 7.47
C PRO A 72 2.96 16.12 8.90
N GLN A 73 2.28 17.11 9.48
CA GLN A 73 1.75 16.99 10.84
C GLN A 73 0.57 16.02 10.88
N LEU A 74 -0.33 16.12 9.91
CA LEU A 74 -1.43 15.17 9.76
C LEU A 74 -0.91 13.77 9.44
N ASN A 75 0.13 13.65 8.61
CA ASN A 75 0.78 12.38 8.32
C ASN A 75 1.38 11.72 9.55
N ASP A 76 2.13 12.47 10.37
CA ASP A 76 2.69 11.94 11.62
C ASP A 76 1.57 11.46 12.57
N PHE A 77 0.47 12.21 12.65
CA PHE A 77 -0.68 11.84 13.47
C PHE A 77 -1.41 10.60 12.94
N PHE A 78 -1.58 10.50 11.62
CA PHE A 78 -2.12 9.32 10.94
C PHE A 78 -1.27 8.07 11.22
N ILE A 79 0.05 8.20 11.07
CA ILE A 79 1.00 7.11 11.35
C ILE A 79 0.91 6.69 12.82
N GLU A 80 0.86 7.64 13.75
CA GLU A 80 0.75 7.33 15.18
C GLU A 80 -0.55 6.57 15.52
N MET A 81 -1.68 6.99 14.94
CA MET A 81 -2.96 6.29 15.08
C MET A 81 -2.86 4.84 14.58
N VAL A 82 -2.35 4.63 13.37
CA VAL A 82 -2.17 3.31 12.76
C VAL A 82 -1.25 2.44 13.63
N GLU A 83 -0.11 2.97 14.07
CA GLU A 83 0.81 2.25 14.97
C GLU A 83 0.17 1.87 16.30
N ASN A 84 -0.59 2.79 16.92
CA ASN A 84 -1.25 2.53 18.19
C ASN A 84 -2.25 1.37 18.09
N ILE A 85 -3.04 1.34 17.01
CA ILE A 85 -4.05 0.31 16.82
C ILE A 85 -3.42 -1.02 16.43
N HIS A 86 -2.59 -1.05 15.39
CA HIS A 86 -2.07 -2.29 14.85
C HIS A 86 -0.93 -2.88 15.67
N MET A 87 -0.03 -2.04 16.17
CA MET A 87 1.17 -2.53 16.84
C MET A 87 0.99 -2.58 18.35
N LYS A 88 0.50 -1.50 18.99
CA LYS A 88 0.40 -1.43 20.46
C LYS A 88 -0.80 -2.21 21.00
N LYS A 89 -2.03 -1.88 20.57
CA LYS A 89 -3.26 -2.49 21.12
C LYS A 89 -3.41 -3.96 20.73
N ARG A 90 -3.07 -4.33 19.50
CA ARG A 90 -3.18 -5.72 19.00
C ARG A 90 -1.93 -6.57 19.22
N LYS A 91 -0.89 -6.03 19.89
CA LYS A 91 0.35 -6.73 20.25
C LYS A 91 1.08 -7.39 19.07
N MET A 92 0.99 -6.82 17.87
CA MET A 92 1.74 -7.32 16.72
C MET A 92 3.21 -6.86 16.79
N ALA A 93 4.16 -7.78 16.55
CA ALA A 93 5.60 -7.50 16.51
C ALA A 93 6.19 -6.84 17.78
N ILE A 94 5.87 -7.38 18.97
CA ILE A 94 6.21 -6.84 20.31
C ILE A 94 7.62 -6.20 20.41
N PRO A 95 8.73 -6.83 19.92
CA PRO A 95 10.07 -6.22 20.02
C PRO A 95 10.27 -4.96 19.15
N PHE A 96 9.59 -4.86 18.01
CA PHE A 96 9.62 -3.68 17.14
C PHE A 96 8.77 -2.55 17.72
N VAL A 97 7.64 -2.87 18.36
CA VAL A 97 6.74 -1.89 18.99
C VAL A 97 7.43 -1.09 20.09
N LEU A 98 8.34 -1.72 20.83
CA LEU A 98 9.07 -1.10 21.94
C LEU A 98 10.16 -0.10 21.49
N LYS A 99 10.49 -0.05 20.20
CA LYS A 99 11.47 0.90 19.65
C LYS A 99 10.85 2.29 19.51
N ASN A 100 11.64 3.34 19.75
CA ASN A 100 11.24 4.70 19.38
C ASN A 100 11.19 4.87 17.85
N ARG A 101 10.53 5.92 17.35
CA ARG A 101 10.33 6.14 15.91
C ARG A 101 11.64 6.14 15.12
N ASN A 102 12.66 6.89 15.58
CA ASN A 102 13.99 6.90 14.96
C ASN A 102 14.66 5.52 14.89
N ALA A 103 14.44 4.65 15.87
CA ALA A 103 14.97 3.29 15.87
C ALA A 103 14.15 2.35 14.96
N LYS A 104 12.85 2.57 14.81
CA LYS A 104 12.02 1.90 13.80
C LYS A 104 12.45 2.30 12.40
N ASP A 105 12.60 3.60 12.14
CA ASP A 105 12.99 4.14 10.83
C ASP A 105 14.34 3.60 10.38
N ARG A 106 15.37 3.60 11.24
CA ARG A 106 16.67 2.99 10.91
C ARG A 106 16.58 1.50 10.61
N HIS A 107 15.71 0.79 11.32
CA HIS A 107 15.50 -0.64 11.07
C HIS A 107 14.80 -0.87 9.72
N ILE A 108 13.79 -0.07 9.39
CA ILE A 108 13.11 -0.08 8.09
C ILE A 108 14.09 0.27 6.97
N GLU A 109 14.87 1.34 7.14
CA GLU A 109 15.85 1.80 6.16
C GLU A 109 16.89 0.72 5.85
N SER A 110 17.39 0.02 6.87
CA SER A 110 18.33 -1.09 6.66
C SER A 110 17.70 -2.23 5.87
N ASN A 111 16.48 -2.65 6.21
CA ASN A 111 15.80 -3.72 5.46
C ASN A 111 15.49 -3.28 4.02
N PHE A 112 15.07 -2.03 3.84
CA PHE A 112 14.79 -1.44 2.53
C PHE A 112 16.03 -1.47 1.63
N LYS A 113 17.17 -0.96 2.12
CA LYS A 113 18.44 -0.97 1.36
C LYS A 113 18.89 -2.39 1.04
N ASN A 114 18.88 -3.28 2.03
CA ASN A 114 19.30 -4.66 1.84
C ASN A 114 18.44 -5.38 0.79
N PHE A 115 17.13 -5.15 0.79
CA PHE A 115 16.24 -5.77 -0.18
C PHE A 115 16.47 -5.22 -1.60
N LEU A 116 16.69 -3.91 -1.76
CA LEU A 116 17.04 -3.34 -3.08
C LEU A 116 18.37 -3.89 -3.61
N GLU A 117 19.36 -4.07 -2.73
CA GLU A 117 20.63 -4.71 -3.08
C GLU A 117 20.44 -6.18 -3.48
N GLU A 118 19.58 -6.91 -2.78
CA GLU A 118 19.19 -8.29 -3.12
C GLU A 118 18.52 -8.37 -4.49
N LEU A 119 17.54 -7.50 -4.77
CA LEU A 119 16.89 -7.45 -6.09
C LEU A 119 17.90 -7.11 -7.20
N SER A 120 18.82 -6.18 -6.93
CA SER A 120 19.87 -5.82 -7.90
C SER A 120 20.80 -6.98 -8.17
N TYR A 121 21.22 -7.69 -7.12
CA TYR A 121 22.00 -8.91 -7.22
C TYR A 121 21.26 -9.99 -8.01
N ASP A 122 19.98 -10.22 -7.73
CA ASP A 122 19.15 -11.21 -8.41
C ASP A 122 19.00 -10.89 -9.90
N ILE A 123 18.80 -9.62 -10.26
CA ILE A 123 18.75 -9.18 -11.66
C ILE A 123 20.07 -9.51 -12.38
N ILE A 124 21.20 -9.19 -11.78
CA ILE A 124 22.52 -9.39 -12.40
C ILE A 124 22.81 -10.89 -12.60
N ASN A 125 22.48 -11.72 -11.62
CA ASN A 125 22.89 -13.13 -11.62
C ASN A 125 21.86 -14.09 -12.20
N TYR A 126 20.58 -13.76 -12.12
CA TYR A 126 19.47 -14.67 -12.50
C TYR A 126 18.50 -14.05 -13.51
N GLY A 127 18.65 -12.78 -13.83
CA GLY A 127 17.83 -12.06 -14.81
C GLY A 127 16.52 -11.51 -14.24
N HIS A 128 15.84 -10.72 -15.08
CA HIS A 128 14.64 -9.99 -14.69
C HIS A 128 13.44 -10.89 -14.36
N ASP A 129 13.34 -12.08 -14.96
CA ASP A 129 12.19 -12.97 -14.79
C ASP A 129 12.06 -13.51 -13.37
N LEU A 130 13.19 -13.84 -12.74
CA LEU A 130 13.19 -14.32 -11.35
C LEU A 130 12.72 -13.21 -10.41
N VAL A 131 13.23 -12.00 -10.60
CA VAL A 131 12.86 -10.84 -9.78
C VAL A 131 11.40 -10.46 -10.00
N LEU A 132 10.93 -10.42 -11.24
CA LEU A 132 9.52 -10.14 -11.54
C LEU A 132 8.61 -11.18 -10.88
N ARG A 133 8.95 -12.46 -10.94
CA ARG A 133 8.21 -13.53 -10.26
C ARG A 133 8.16 -13.33 -8.75
N LYS A 134 9.29 -12.99 -8.11
CA LYS A 134 9.38 -12.72 -6.66
C LYS A 134 8.47 -11.55 -6.25
N LEU A 135 8.49 -10.47 -7.03
CA LEU A 135 7.65 -9.29 -6.81
C LEU A 135 6.16 -9.60 -7.01
N MET A 136 5.83 -10.35 -8.07
CA MET A 136 4.45 -10.77 -8.35
C MET A 136 3.87 -11.66 -7.25
N ILE A 137 4.61 -12.67 -6.78
CA ILE A 137 4.15 -13.55 -5.70
C ILE A 137 3.89 -12.75 -4.43
N SER A 138 4.76 -11.80 -4.11
CA SER A 138 4.58 -10.90 -2.95
C SER A 138 3.33 -10.03 -3.10
N ALA A 139 3.09 -9.47 -4.29
CA ALA A 139 1.89 -8.69 -4.58
C ALA A 139 0.60 -9.53 -4.51
N ILE A 140 0.59 -10.73 -5.08
CA ILE A 140 -0.55 -11.65 -5.02
C ILE A 140 -0.86 -12.03 -3.57
N ALA A 141 0.16 -12.31 -2.76
CA ALA A 141 -0.06 -12.62 -1.34
C ALA A 141 -0.64 -11.44 -0.56
N LEU A 142 -0.21 -10.21 -0.88
CA LEU A 142 -0.77 -9.00 -0.26
C LEU A 142 -2.25 -8.85 -0.63
N GLU A 143 -2.58 -9.03 -1.90
CA GLU A 143 -3.97 -9.01 -2.38
C GLU A 143 -4.83 -10.08 -1.71
N ILE A 144 -4.30 -11.30 -1.54
CA ILE A 144 -4.99 -12.37 -0.81
C ILE A 144 -5.22 -11.99 0.65
N ALA A 145 -4.20 -11.47 1.32
CA ALA A 145 -4.29 -11.03 2.71
C ALA A 145 -5.40 -9.99 2.89
N GLN A 146 -5.43 -8.98 2.02
CA GLN A 146 -6.41 -7.89 2.05
C GLN A 146 -7.83 -8.40 1.75
N ASN A 147 -8.00 -9.22 0.71
CA ASN A 147 -9.32 -9.68 0.27
C ASN A 147 -9.94 -10.73 1.20
N ILE A 148 -9.14 -11.60 1.81
CA ILE A 148 -9.61 -12.66 2.71
C ILE A 148 -9.63 -12.20 4.18
N GLY A 149 -8.89 -11.15 4.51
CA GLY A 149 -8.80 -10.62 5.89
C GLY A 149 -7.89 -11.44 6.79
N ILE A 150 -6.83 -12.04 6.23
CA ILE A 150 -5.79 -12.76 6.98
C ILE A 150 -4.51 -11.95 7.02
N ASP A 151 -3.61 -12.23 7.96
CA ASP A 151 -2.31 -11.56 7.98
C ASP A 151 -1.46 -11.95 6.77
N TYR A 152 -0.53 -11.07 6.39
CA TYR A 152 0.31 -11.26 5.20
C TYR A 152 1.17 -12.53 5.27
N HIS A 153 1.61 -12.94 6.47
CA HIS A 153 2.40 -14.17 6.62
C HIS A 153 1.54 -15.40 6.33
N ALA A 154 0.35 -15.48 6.91
CA ALA A 154 -0.62 -16.54 6.61
C ALA A 154 -0.99 -16.56 5.11
N ALA A 155 -1.16 -15.40 4.47
CA ALA A 155 -1.44 -15.32 3.04
C ALA A 155 -0.30 -15.85 2.17
N ILE A 156 0.96 -15.58 2.53
CA ILE A 156 2.15 -16.14 1.87
C ILE A 156 2.16 -17.67 2.00
N GLU A 157 1.87 -18.20 3.19
CA GLU A 157 1.85 -19.65 3.44
C GLU A 157 0.73 -20.35 2.64
N GLU A 158 -0.48 -19.80 2.65
CA GLU A 158 -1.61 -20.34 1.88
C GLU A 158 -1.38 -20.27 0.37
N LEU A 159 -0.81 -19.15 -0.11
CA LEU A 159 -0.42 -19.02 -1.51
C LEU A 159 0.66 -20.05 -1.87
N TYR A 160 1.63 -20.27 -1.00
CA TYR A 160 2.67 -21.28 -1.19
C TYR A 160 2.07 -22.69 -1.30
N TYR A 161 1.15 -23.07 -0.41
CA TYR A 161 0.47 -24.37 -0.46
C TYR A 161 -0.37 -24.51 -1.73
N TYR A 162 -1.11 -23.47 -2.11
CA TYR A 162 -1.91 -23.46 -3.32
C TYR A 162 -1.05 -23.61 -4.59
N MET A 163 0.01 -22.82 -4.71
CA MET A 163 0.94 -22.88 -5.85
C MET A 163 1.62 -24.25 -5.91
N ARG A 164 2.10 -24.78 -4.77
CA ARG A 164 2.75 -26.10 -4.74
C ARG A 164 1.82 -27.23 -5.17
N LYS A 165 0.54 -27.16 -4.81
CA LYS A 165 -0.48 -28.14 -5.25
C LYS A 165 -0.84 -28.00 -6.74
N ASN A 166 -0.67 -26.81 -7.31
CA ASN A 166 -1.10 -26.46 -8.67
C ASN A 166 0.08 -25.93 -9.52
N ASP A 167 1.28 -26.45 -9.30
CA ASP A 167 2.54 -25.83 -9.74
C ASP A 167 2.55 -25.51 -11.24
N ASP A 168 2.32 -26.52 -12.09
CA ASP A 168 2.28 -26.36 -13.55
C ASP A 168 1.33 -25.25 -14.00
N ARG A 169 0.10 -25.23 -13.44
CA ARG A 169 -0.91 -24.24 -13.79
C ARG A 169 -0.51 -22.84 -13.33
N THR A 170 -0.07 -22.69 -12.09
CA THR A 170 0.31 -21.38 -11.55
C THR A 170 1.57 -20.84 -12.23
N ASN A 171 2.54 -21.70 -12.55
CA ASN A 171 3.71 -21.34 -13.34
C ASN A 171 3.33 -20.86 -14.75
N ALA A 172 2.45 -21.59 -15.44
CA ALA A 172 1.98 -21.19 -16.76
C ALA A 172 1.30 -19.81 -16.74
N LEU A 173 0.45 -19.54 -15.76
CA LEU A 173 -0.22 -18.24 -15.61
C LEU A 173 0.76 -17.08 -15.35
N LEU A 174 1.78 -17.32 -14.51
CA LEU A 174 2.83 -16.33 -14.24
C LEU A 174 3.67 -16.05 -15.50
N MET A 175 4.04 -17.09 -16.26
CA MET A 175 4.78 -16.93 -17.51
C MET A 175 3.97 -16.19 -18.57
N GLU A 176 2.69 -16.53 -18.74
CA GLU A 176 1.80 -15.84 -19.68
C GLU A 176 1.66 -14.35 -19.33
N PHE A 177 1.59 -14.02 -18.03
CA PHE A 177 1.61 -12.64 -17.59
C PHE A 177 2.94 -11.94 -17.92
N ASN A 178 4.08 -12.57 -17.61
CA ASN A 178 5.40 -12.01 -17.91
C ASN A 178 5.57 -11.71 -19.41
N ASP A 179 5.15 -12.63 -20.27
CA ASP A 179 5.21 -12.44 -21.72
C ASP A 179 4.40 -11.22 -22.18
N ARG A 180 3.19 -11.03 -21.64
CA ARG A 180 2.37 -9.84 -21.93
C ARG A 180 3.02 -8.57 -21.39
N PHE A 181 3.57 -8.64 -20.17
CA PHE A 181 4.23 -7.50 -19.53
C PHE A 181 5.40 -6.99 -20.39
N TYR A 182 6.28 -7.88 -20.84
CA TYR A 182 7.39 -7.50 -21.71
C TYR A 182 6.95 -7.01 -23.09
N LYS A 183 5.91 -7.60 -23.69
CA LYS A 183 5.34 -7.12 -24.96
C LYS A 183 4.86 -5.67 -24.84
N ASN A 184 4.17 -5.33 -23.75
CA ASN A 184 3.67 -3.99 -23.52
C ASN A 184 4.80 -2.97 -23.30
N ILE A 185 5.88 -3.36 -22.62
CA ILE A 185 7.06 -2.49 -22.46
C ILE A 185 7.70 -2.21 -23.82
N LYS A 186 7.96 -3.25 -24.62
CA LYS A 186 8.58 -3.10 -25.96
C LYS A 186 7.71 -2.26 -26.90
N GLY A 187 6.41 -2.55 -26.97
CA GLY A 187 5.47 -1.79 -27.81
C GLY A 187 5.38 -0.31 -27.45
N ASN A 188 5.48 0.04 -26.16
CA ASN A 188 5.50 1.44 -25.72
C ASN A 188 6.86 2.13 -25.93
N TYR A 189 7.96 1.38 -25.91
CA TYR A 189 9.29 1.93 -26.23
C TYR A 189 9.39 2.34 -27.70
N ASP A 190 8.83 1.52 -28.60
CA ASP A 190 8.81 1.79 -30.04
C ASP A 190 7.90 2.98 -30.40
N LEU A 191 6.80 3.20 -29.66
CA LEU A 191 5.87 4.33 -29.86
C LEU A 191 6.38 5.67 -29.28
N SER A 192 7.31 5.63 -28.32
CA SER A 192 7.86 6.83 -27.67
C SER A 192 9.14 7.37 -28.34
N HIS A 193 9.70 6.63 -29.30
CA HIS A 193 10.92 6.98 -30.04
C HIS A 193 10.69 7.06 -31.56
N SER A 194 9.43 7.11 -32.00
CA SER A 194 8.99 7.37 -33.38
C SER A 194 8.40 8.77 -33.53
#